data_AF-A0A7Y0XD13-F1
#
_entry.id   AF-A0A7Y0XD13-F1
#
_cell.length_a   1.000
_cell.length_b   1.000
_cell.length_c   1.000
_cell.angle_alpha   90.00
_cell.angle_beta   90.00
_cell.angle_gamma   90.00
#
_symmetry.space_group_name_H-M   'P 1'
#
loop_
_entity.id
_entity.type
_entity.pdbx_description
1 polymer ?
#
loop_
_entity_poly.entity_id
_entity_poly.type
_entity_poly.pdbx_seq_one_letter_code
_entity_poly.pdbx_strand_id
1 'polypeptide(L)'
;ENELGMMCAPITWPIGCGKEFKGVYHIHRDETILYESGHGHEIQEVRIIKGLDNPELDEKVGAGLAESVREELELVMGACPEFDLEMFLTGDLTPVYFGTALGNFGVDHMLDGLTEWAPAPKTRQAVEREVEATEEKFSGFVFKIQANMDP
;
A
#
# COMPACT_ATOMS: atom_id res chain seq x y z
N GLU A 1 0.19 15.98 1.44
CA GLU A 1 0.32 17.26 0.70
C GLU A 1 1.07 18.34 1.46
N ASN A 2 0.52 18.89 2.55
CA ASN A 2 1.07 20.09 3.19
C ASN A 2 2.53 19.96 3.69
N GLU A 3 2.91 18.81 4.26
CA GLU A 3 4.25 18.63 4.83
C GLU A 3 5.25 18.00 3.85
N LEU A 4 4.78 17.04 3.03
CA LEU A 4 5.64 16.24 2.14
C LEU A 4 5.62 16.71 0.68
N GLY A 5 4.74 17.65 0.31
CA GLY A 5 4.61 18.15 -1.06
C GLY A 5 4.06 17.13 -2.07
N MET A 6 3.38 16.07 -1.59
CA MET A 6 2.92 14.95 -2.40
C MET A 6 1.44 14.64 -2.14
N MET A 7 0.72 14.29 -3.21
CA MET A 7 -0.67 13.82 -3.15
C MET A 7 -0.76 12.41 -2.59
N CYS A 8 -1.83 12.14 -1.84
CA CYS A 8 -2.09 10.84 -1.26
C CYS A 8 -3.28 10.18 -1.96
N ALA A 9 -3.08 9.02 -2.57
CA ALA A 9 -4.15 8.23 -3.17
C ALA A 9 -4.39 6.97 -2.33
N PRO A 10 -5.45 6.91 -1.51
CA PRO A 10 -5.74 5.73 -0.72
C PRO A 10 -6.08 4.52 -1.59
N ILE A 11 -5.36 3.42 -1.38
CA ILE A 11 -5.63 2.12 -2.02
C ILE A 11 -6.46 1.25 -1.07
N THR A 12 -6.07 1.25 0.21
CA THR A 12 -6.83 0.63 1.29
C THR A 12 -7.18 1.66 2.36
N TRP A 13 -8.24 1.40 3.12
CA TRP A 13 -8.70 2.25 4.21
C TRP A 13 -8.98 1.41 5.45
N PRO A 14 -8.56 1.82 6.66
CA PRO A 14 -8.70 1.00 7.86
C PRO A 14 -10.14 0.98 8.36
N ILE A 15 -10.56 -0.16 8.91
CA ILE A 15 -11.82 -0.29 9.63
C ILE A 15 -11.50 -0.36 11.12
N GLY A 16 -11.76 0.75 11.82
CA GLY A 16 -11.38 0.93 13.23
C GLY A 16 -9.87 1.07 13.43
N CYS A 17 -9.44 1.16 14.70
CA CYS A 17 -8.02 1.28 15.05
C CYS A 17 -7.72 0.67 16.44
N GLY A 18 -6.44 0.46 16.74
CA GLY A 18 -6.01 -0.08 18.03
C GLY A 18 -6.65 -1.44 18.33
N LYS A 19 -7.37 -1.54 19.45
CA LYS A 19 -8.08 -2.77 19.85
C LYS A 19 -9.32 -3.05 18.99
N GLU A 20 -9.82 -2.04 18.29
CA GLU A 20 -11.00 -2.11 17.44
C GLU A 20 -10.66 -2.26 15.96
N PHE A 21 -9.38 -2.42 15.62
CA PHE A 21 -8.97 -2.67 14.24
C PHE A 21 -9.54 -4.00 13.73
N LYS A 22 -10.39 -3.94 12.70
CA LYS A 22 -11.09 -5.10 12.11
C LYS A 22 -10.55 -5.52 10.75
N GLY A 23 -9.69 -4.71 10.14
CA GLY A 23 -9.14 -4.97 8.82
C GLY A 23 -9.11 -3.71 7.98
N VAL A 24 -9.11 -3.89 6.67
CA VAL A 24 -9.11 -2.79 5.70
C VAL A 24 -10.13 -3.01 4.61
N TYR A 25 -10.70 -1.93 4.10
CA TYR A 25 -11.43 -1.92 2.84
C TYR A 25 -10.49 -1.55 1.70
N HIS A 26 -10.51 -2.31 0.61
CA HIS A 26 -9.72 -2.06 -0.59
C HIS A 26 -10.57 -1.35 -1.64
N ILE A 27 -10.27 -0.08 -1.89
CA ILE A 27 -11.13 0.83 -2.67
C ILE A 27 -11.32 0.34 -4.11
N HIS A 28 -10.23 0.00 -4.81
CA HIS A 28 -10.31 -0.43 -6.20
C HIS A 28 -10.89 -1.85 -6.41
N ARG A 29 -10.93 -2.67 -5.36
CA ARG A 29 -11.39 -4.07 -5.43
C ARG A 29 -12.81 -4.25 -4.87
N ASP A 30 -13.38 -3.18 -4.31
CA ASP A 30 -14.66 -3.16 -3.60
C ASP A 30 -14.81 -4.35 -2.64
N GLU A 31 -13.87 -4.46 -1.71
CA GLU A 31 -13.83 -5.58 -0.78
C GLU A 31 -13.19 -5.22 0.56
N THR A 32 -13.69 -5.83 1.63
CA THR A 32 -13.09 -5.79 2.97
C THR A 32 -12.25 -7.03 3.20
N ILE A 33 -11.00 -6.84 3.59
CA ILE A 33 -10.12 -7.90 4.07
C ILE A 33 -10.11 -7.82 5.60
N LEU A 34 -10.49 -8.91 6.27
CA LEU A 34 -10.62 -8.96 7.73
C LEU A 34 -9.31 -9.31 8.42
N TYR A 35 -8.98 -8.57 9.48
CA TYR A 35 -7.81 -8.79 10.33
C TYR A 35 -8.11 -9.69 11.53
N GLU A 36 -7.19 -10.60 11.83
CA GLU A 36 -7.15 -11.36 13.09
C GLU A 36 -5.92 -11.02 13.93
N SER A 37 -6.14 -10.72 15.21
CA SER A 37 -5.04 -10.49 16.14
C SER A 37 -4.34 -11.80 16.51
N GLY A 38 -3.01 -11.76 16.63
CA GLY A 38 -2.21 -12.89 17.16
C GLY A 38 -1.43 -13.69 16.12
N HIS A 39 -1.65 -13.43 14.84
CA HIS A 39 -1.03 -14.15 13.72
C HIS A 39 0.19 -13.44 13.10
N GLY A 40 0.82 -12.50 13.81
CA GLY A 40 1.93 -11.70 13.26
C GLY A 40 3.19 -12.46 12.83
N HIS A 41 3.29 -13.75 13.17
CA HIS A 41 4.41 -14.62 12.83
C HIS A 41 4.16 -15.51 11.60
N GLU A 42 2.96 -15.45 11.03
CA GLU A 42 2.55 -16.23 9.87
C GLU A 42 1.65 -15.40 8.93
N ILE A 43 1.38 -15.94 7.74
CA ILE A 43 0.40 -15.34 6.83
C ILE A 43 -0.98 -15.82 7.27
N GLN A 44 -1.88 -14.87 7.50
CA GLN A 44 -3.25 -15.15 7.92
C GLN A 44 -4.07 -15.78 6.80
N GLU A 45 -5.10 -16.56 7.16
CA GLU A 45 -6.12 -16.96 6.20
C GLU A 45 -6.87 -15.71 5.70
N VAL A 46 -6.91 -15.53 4.39
CA VAL A 46 -7.53 -14.36 3.77
C VAL A 46 -9.05 -14.52 3.81
N ARG A 47 -9.72 -13.63 4.55
CA ARG A 47 -11.18 -13.57 4.64
C ARG A 47 -11.68 -12.27 4.02
N ILE A 48 -12.50 -12.41 2.98
CA ILE A 48 -12.94 -11.30 2.13
C ILE A 48 -14.45 -11.18 2.17
N ILE A 49 -14.93 -9.95 2.36
CA ILE A 49 -16.33 -9.57 2.16
C ILE A 49 -16.39 -8.65 0.95
N LYS A 50 -17.20 -8.99 -0.06
CA LYS A 50 -17.36 -8.18 -1.27
C LYS A 50 -18.45 -7.13 -1.09
N GLY A 51 -18.20 -5.90 -1.54
CA GLY A 51 -19.17 -4.81 -1.48
C GLY A 51 -19.14 -4.06 -0.17
N LEU A 52 -19.06 -2.73 -0.23
CA LEU A 52 -19.12 -1.85 0.95
C LEU A 52 -20.48 -1.92 1.68
N ASP A 53 -21.57 -2.10 0.94
CA ASP A 53 -22.93 -2.20 1.49
C ASP A 53 -23.36 -3.64 1.81
N ASN A 54 -22.42 -4.58 1.82
CA ASN A 54 -22.73 -5.96 2.12
C ASN A 54 -23.10 -6.11 3.61
N PRO A 55 -24.29 -6.64 3.94
CA PRO A 55 -24.71 -6.81 5.34
C PRO A 55 -23.82 -7.75 6.16
N GLU A 56 -23.05 -8.64 5.52
CA GLU A 56 -22.04 -9.43 6.22
C GLU A 56 -20.95 -8.54 6.83
N LEU A 57 -20.66 -7.38 6.23
CA LEU A 57 -19.73 -6.41 6.81
C LEU A 57 -20.21 -5.98 8.19
N ASP A 58 -21.46 -5.54 8.30
CA ASP A 58 -22.10 -5.11 9.55
C ASP A 58 -22.07 -6.21 10.62
N GLU A 59 -22.25 -7.48 10.22
CA GLU A 59 -22.17 -8.62 11.12
C GLU A 59 -20.74 -8.90 11.61
N LYS A 60 -19.73 -8.81 10.74
CA LYS A 60 -18.34 -9.18 11.05
C LYS A 60 -17.56 -8.08 11.74
N VAL A 61 -17.74 -6.83 11.33
CA VAL A 61 -17.00 -5.68 11.90
C VAL A 61 -17.82 -4.94 12.95
N GLY A 62 -19.14 -5.11 12.95
CA GLY A 62 -20.09 -4.40 13.80
C GLY A 62 -20.68 -3.18 13.08
N ALA A 63 -22.00 -3.02 13.18
CA ALA A 63 -22.76 -1.98 12.47
C ALA A 63 -22.19 -0.55 12.64
N GLY A 64 -21.71 -0.20 13.85
CA GLY A 64 -21.12 1.12 14.09
C GLY A 64 -19.83 1.36 13.28
N LEU A 65 -18.91 0.39 13.25
CA LEU A 65 -17.67 0.50 12.45
C LEU A 65 -17.96 0.42 10.95
N ALA A 66 -18.96 -0.38 10.54
CA ALA A 66 -19.40 -0.48 9.15
C ALA A 66 -19.99 0.84 8.65
N GLU A 67 -20.80 1.51 9.47
CA GLU A 67 -21.33 2.85 9.16
C GLU A 67 -20.20 3.90 9.12
N SER A 68 -19.30 3.91 10.11
CA SER A 68 -18.18 4.85 10.13
C SER A 68 -17.28 4.71 8.90
N VAL A 69 -16.92 3.49 8.48
CA VAL A 69 -16.07 3.32 7.28
C VAL A 69 -16.79 3.76 6.01
N ARG A 70 -18.11 3.57 5.91
CA ARG A 70 -18.91 4.06 4.76
C ARG A 70 -18.86 5.58 4.66
N GLU A 71 -19.10 6.28 5.78
CA GLU A 71 -19.03 7.75 5.85
C GLU A 71 -17.61 8.27 5.56
N GLU A 72 -16.59 7.64 6.13
CA GLU A 72 -15.20 8.00 5.88
C GLU A 72 -14.82 7.83 4.40
N LEU A 73 -15.22 6.71 3.78
CA LEU A 73 -14.95 6.45 2.37
C LEU A 73 -15.68 7.42 1.45
N GLU A 74 -16.89 7.86 1.78
CA GLU A 74 -17.59 8.91 1.02
C GLU A 74 -16.76 10.20 0.99
N LEU A 75 -16.22 10.62 2.14
CA LEU A 75 -15.35 11.80 2.23
C LEU A 75 -14.03 11.60 1.50
N VAL A 76 -13.39 10.44 1.68
CA VAL A 76 -12.11 10.11 1.06
C VAL A 76 -12.23 10.08 -0.46
N MET A 77 -13.23 9.40 -1.01
CA MET A 77 -13.45 9.33 -2.46
C MET A 77 -13.86 10.69 -3.05
N GLY A 78 -14.46 11.58 -2.24
CA GLY A 78 -14.79 12.94 -2.67
C GLY A 78 -13.65 13.95 -2.59
N ALA A 79 -12.64 13.71 -1.74
CA ALA A 79 -11.59 14.69 -1.43
C ALA A 79 -10.17 14.25 -1.83
N CYS A 80 -9.89 12.95 -1.88
CA CYS A 80 -8.58 12.42 -2.27
C CYS A 80 -8.56 12.10 -3.77
N PRO A 81 -7.40 12.25 -4.43
CA PRO A 81 -7.24 11.78 -5.80
C PRO A 81 -7.31 10.26 -5.88
N GLU A 82 -7.84 9.77 -7.00
CA GLU A 82 -7.67 8.37 -7.41
C GLU A 82 -6.20 8.09 -7.71
N PHE A 83 -5.80 6.82 -7.62
CA PHE A 83 -4.44 6.41 -7.98
C PHE A 83 -4.20 6.63 -9.48
N ASP A 84 -3.13 7.37 -9.80
CA ASP A 84 -2.65 7.60 -11.16
C ASP A 84 -1.19 7.10 -11.28
N LEU A 85 -0.96 6.19 -12.23
CA LEU A 85 0.34 5.55 -12.43
C LEU A 85 1.40 6.54 -12.92
N GLU A 86 1.05 7.49 -13.79
CA GLU A 86 1.99 8.47 -14.31
C GLU A 86 2.46 9.38 -13.19
N MET A 87 1.54 9.91 -12.39
CA MET A 87 1.83 10.77 -11.24
C MET A 87 2.63 10.03 -10.16
N PHE A 88 2.40 8.73 -9.98
CA PHE A 88 3.23 7.90 -9.10
C PHE A 88 4.68 7.78 -9.63
N LEU A 89 4.84 7.53 -10.94
CA LEU A 89 6.15 7.36 -11.55
C LEU A 89 6.96 8.66 -11.64
N THR A 90 6.30 9.82 -11.68
CA THR A 90 6.91 11.16 -11.58
C THR A 90 7.18 11.59 -10.13
N GLY A 91 6.58 10.90 -9.15
CA GLY A 91 6.76 11.19 -7.72
C GLY A 91 5.84 12.29 -7.19
N ASP A 92 4.75 12.59 -7.88
CA ASP A 92 3.77 13.60 -7.47
C ASP A 92 2.64 13.00 -6.60
N LEU A 93 2.47 11.68 -6.67
CA LEU A 93 1.44 10.92 -5.98
C LEU A 93 2.02 9.69 -5.28
N THR A 94 1.51 9.37 -4.08
CA THR A 94 1.84 8.13 -3.37
C THR A 94 0.59 7.29 -3.10
N PRO A 95 0.60 5.99 -3.46
CA PRO A 95 -0.45 5.07 -3.05
C PRO A 95 -0.34 4.81 -1.54
N VAL A 96 -1.44 5.02 -0.82
CA VAL A 96 -1.49 4.85 0.64
C VAL A 96 -2.13 3.52 1.00
N TYR A 97 -1.40 2.73 1.78
CA TYR A 97 -1.85 1.46 2.32
C TYR A 97 -1.91 1.53 3.84
N PHE A 98 -3.01 1.03 4.41
CA PHE A 98 -3.14 0.82 5.84
C PHE A 98 -2.95 -0.66 6.19
N GLY A 99 -2.36 -0.91 7.34
CA GLY A 99 -2.06 -2.26 7.80
C GLY A 99 -1.27 -2.27 9.11
N THR A 100 -0.84 -3.45 9.51
CA THR A 100 0.03 -3.65 10.68
C THR A 100 1.13 -4.64 10.34
N ALA A 101 2.38 -4.15 10.28
CA ALA A 101 3.54 -5.02 10.05
C ALA A 101 3.73 -6.03 11.20
N LEU A 102 3.46 -5.62 12.44
CA LEU A 102 3.54 -6.51 13.60
C LEU A 102 2.48 -7.62 13.55
N GLY A 103 1.30 -7.33 13.00
CA GLY A 103 0.24 -8.32 12.78
C GLY A 103 0.34 -9.04 11.44
N ASN A 104 1.40 -8.78 10.65
CA ASN A 104 1.58 -9.29 9.29
C ASN A 104 0.31 -9.13 8.42
N PHE A 105 -0.28 -7.94 8.42
CA PHE A 105 -1.54 -7.65 7.74
C PHE A 105 -1.43 -6.40 6.86
N GLY A 106 -1.85 -6.50 5.60
CA GLY A 106 -1.80 -5.42 4.59
C GLY A 106 -0.43 -5.23 3.93
N VAL A 107 0.58 -6.03 4.33
CA VAL A 107 1.92 -6.01 3.73
C VAL A 107 1.88 -6.55 2.30
N ASP A 108 1.10 -7.62 2.09
CA ASP A 108 0.83 -8.22 0.78
C ASP A 108 0.14 -7.24 -0.16
N HIS A 109 -0.83 -6.45 0.30
CA HIS A 109 -1.47 -5.42 -0.53
C HIS A 109 -0.47 -4.39 -1.06
N MET A 110 0.46 -3.95 -0.21
CA MET A 110 1.53 -3.05 -0.62
C MET A 110 2.51 -3.74 -1.57
N LEU A 111 2.84 -5.02 -1.34
CA LEU A 111 3.71 -5.79 -2.22
C LEU A 111 3.08 -6.03 -3.59
N ASP A 112 1.77 -6.27 -3.67
CA ASP A 112 1.04 -6.37 -4.93
C ASP A 112 1.20 -5.08 -5.73
N GLY A 113 0.92 -3.93 -5.10
CA GLY A 113 1.12 -2.61 -5.74
C GLY A 113 2.57 -2.31 -6.09
N LEU A 114 3.53 -2.75 -5.27
CA LEU A 114 4.95 -2.65 -5.58
C LEU A 114 5.28 -3.45 -6.84
N THR A 115 4.80 -4.68 -6.96
CA THR A 115 5.10 -5.52 -8.14
C THR A 115 4.38 -5.05 -9.40
N GLU A 116 3.22 -4.42 -9.24
CA GLU A 116 2.41 -3.94 -10.36
C GLU A 116 2.86 -2.57 -10.88
N TRP A 117 3.20 -1.64 -9.99
CA TRP A 117 3.39 -0.24 -10.35
C TRP A 117 4.82 0.24 -10.27
N ALA A 118 5.68 -0.38 -9.45
CA ALA A 118 7.04 0.10 -9.28
C ALA A 118 7.86 -0.07 -10.58
N PRO A 119 8.72 0.90 -10.92
CA PRO A 119 9.46 0.84 -12.16
C PRO A 119 10.52 -0.25 -12.13
N ALA A 120 10.71 -0.91 -13.27
CA ALA A 120 11.89 -1.71 -13.54
C ALA A 120 13.18 -0.87 -13.47
N PRO A 121 14.38 -1.48 -13.51
CA PRO A 121 15.64 -0.73 -13.53
C PRO A 121 15.64 0.39 -14.58
N LYS A 122 15.85 1.63 -14.14
CA LYS A 122 15.85 2.83 -14.99
C LYS A 122 17.24 3.12 -15.53
N THR A 123 17.29 3.79 -16.68
CA THR A 123 18.50 4.41 -17.25
C THR A 123 19.21 5.31 -16.24
N ARG A 124 20.54 5.38 -16.34
CA ARG A 124 21.39 6.24 -15.51
C ARG A 124 22.33 7.07 -16.37
N GLN A 125 22.46 8.35 -16.03
CA GLN A 125 23.43 9.26 -16.66
C GLN A 125 24.84 9.00 -16.10
N ALA A 126 25.79 8.69 -16.97
CA ALA A 126 27.22 8.72 -16.68
C ALA A 126 27.84 10.02 -17.25
N VAL A 127 29.11 10.29 -16.96
CA VAL A 127 29.81 11.48 -17.48
C VAL A 127 29.83 11.50 -19.02
N GLU A 128 29.98 10.34 -19.64
CA GLU A 128 30.19 10.21 -21.09
C GLU A 128 28.89 10.05 -21.88
N ARG A 129 27.88 9.39 -21.30
CA ARG A 129 26.64 8.99 -21.97
C ARG A 129 25.56 8.54 -20.99
N GLU A 130 24.34 8.37 -21.49
CA GLU A 130 23.31 7.57 -20.80
C GLU A 130 23.63 6.08 -20.91
N VAL A 131 23.37 5.35 -19.82
CA VAL A 131 23.52 3.90 -19.72
C VAL A 131 22.13 3.28 -19.55
N GLU A 132 21.67 2.58 -20.57
CA GLU A 132 20.36 1.93 -20.57
C GLU A 132 20.42 0.63 -19.75
N ALA A 133 19.34 0.34 -19.02
CA ALA A 133 19.26 -0.87 -18.21
C ALA A 133 19.18 -2.17 -19.04
N THR A 134 18.90 -2.05 -20.33
CA THR A 134 18.78 -3.14 -21.31
C THR A 134 20.10 -3.50 -21.99
N GLU A 135 21.20 -2.83 -21.66
CA GLU A 135 22.51 -3.14 -22.22
C GLU A 135 23.03 -4.52 -21.75
N GLU A 136 23.51 -5.34 -22.69
CA GLU A 136 24.09 -6.67 -22.40
C GLU A 136 25.40 -6.59 -21.58
N LYS A 137 26.14 -5.48 -21.70
CA LYS A 137 27.42 -5.32 -21.03
C LYS A 137 27.22 -4.90 -19.58
N PHE A 138 27.87 -5.60 -18.66
CA PHE A 138 27.86 -5.25 -17.25
C PHE A 138 28.37 -3.81 -17.01
N SER A 139 27.63 -3.07 -16.18
CA SER A 139 28.01 -1.77 -15.64
C SER A 139 27.45 -1.60 -14.22
N GLY A 140 28.03 -0.71 -13.43
CA GLY A 140 27.58 -0.45 -12.06
C GLY A 140 28.35 0.67 -11.38
N PHE A 141 27.82 1.17 -10.26
CA PHE A 141 28.47 2.16 -9.42
C PHE A 141 28.29 1.79 -7.93
N VAL A 142 29.28 2.14 -7.12
CA VAL A 142 29.23 1.89 -5.68
C VAL A 142 28.49 3.04 -5.00
N PHE A 143 27.38 2.75 -4.31
CA PHE A 143 26.61 3.75 -3.56
C PHE A 143 26.77 3.65 -2.03
N LYS A 144 27.28 2.50 -1.53
CA LYS A 144 27.50 2.24 -0.11
C LYS A 144 28.68 1.29 0.07
N ILE A 145 29.50 1.56 1.09
CA ILE A 145 30.49 0.61 1.63
C ILE A 145 30.05 0.30 3.06
N GLN A 146 29.79 -0.97 3.36
CA GLN A 146 29.51 -1.41 4.72
C GLN A 146 30.81 -1.84 5.37
N ALA A 147 31.10 -1.33 6.56
CA ALA A 147 32.27 -1.76 7.32
C ALA A 147 32.18 -3.26 7.61
N ASN A 148 33.30 -3.96 7.46
CA ASN A 148 33.38 -5.36 7.82
C ASN A 148 33.29 -5.49 9.35
N MET A 149 32.44 -6.39 9.80
CA MET A 149 32.21 -6.73 11.21
C MET A 149 32.71 -8.16 11.47
N ASP A 150 33.86 -8.54 10.89
CA ASP A 150 34.56 -9.72 11.39
C ASP A 150 34.71 -9.55 12.92
N PRO A 151 34.24 -10.52 13.72
CA PRO A 151 34.13 -10.37 15.17
C PRO A 151 35.49 -10.18 15.85
#